data_AF-A0A086A3H3-F1
#
_entry.id   AF-A0A086A3H3-F1
#
_cell.length_a   1.000
_cell.length_b   1.000
_cell.length_c   1.000
_cell.angle_alpha   90.00
_cell.angle_beta   90.00
_cell.angle_gamma   90.00
#
_symmetry.space_group_name_H-M   'P 1'
#
loop_
_entity.id
_entity.type
_entity.pdbx_description
1 polymer ?
#
loop_
_entity_poly.entity_id
_entity_poly.type
_entity_poly.pdbx_seq_one_letter_code
_entity_poly.pdbx_strand_id
1 'polypeptide(L)'
;MATDINTILSWFKTGLKPTQAQFWASWQSFWHKDEQIPQSSIANLSTTLNAKAEKSQFDAHIGDALAHENLFKAKLDKTLFEEHITDPNAHAELFGKMGFVPTGKLFVFKHPDNSNPASAYVLEVKDMVIGYVDASWITGNYLGGDITQIESFDVYTII
;
A
#
# COMPACT_ATOMS: atom_id res chain seq x y z
N MET A 1 26.05 21.13 52.66
CA MET A 1 24.88 21.54 51.85
C MET A 1 25.27 22.82 51.12
N ALA A 2 24.90 22.95 49.85
CA ALA A 2 25.09 24.20 49.12
C ALA A 2 24.28 25.32 49.77
N THR A 3 24.85 26.52 49.82
CA THR A 3 24.17 27.71 50.34
C THR A 3 23.31 28.30 49.22
N ASP A 4 22.08 28.72 49.55
CA ASP A 4 21.20 29.39 48.60
C ASP A 4 21.88 30.65 48.02
N ILE A 5 21.72 30.86 46.71
CA ILE A 5 22.40 31.95 46.00
C ILE A 5 22.01 33.33 46.55
N ASN A 6 20.76 33.52 46.99
CA ASN A 6 20.33 34.81 47.55
C ASN A 6 20.97 35.06 48.93
N THR A 7 21.24 33.99 49.68
CA THR A 7 22.00 34.07 50.94
C THR A 7 23.44 34.47 50.66
N ILE A 8 24.10 33.84 49.68
CA ILE A 8 25.47 34.20 49.25
C ILE A 8 25.52 35.67 48.82
N LEU A 9 24.61 36.10 47.96
CA LEU A 9 24.56 37.49 47.46
C LEU A 9 24.39 38.52 48.58
N SER A 10 23.73 38.15 49.69
CA SER A 10 23.58 39.03 50.85
C SER A 10 24.91 39.38 51.54
N TRP A 11 25.92 38.52 51.43
CA TRP A 11 27.24 38.71 52.05
C TRP A 11 28.16 39.66 51.27
N PHE A 12 27.85 39.92 50.00
CA PHE A 12 28.67 40.73 49.08
C PHE A 12 28.02 42.08 48.72
N LYS A 13 27.18 42.64 49.60
CA LYS A 13 26.62 43.99 49.41
C LYS A 13 27.66 45.07 49.69
N THR A 14 27.50 46.23 49.06
CA THR A 14 28.38 47.39 49.28
C THR A 14 28.52 47.71 50.77
N GLY A 15 29.76 47.84 51.23
CA GLY A 15 30.07 48.12 52.64
C GLY A 15 30.08 46.89 53.55
N LEU A 16 29.73 45.70 53.06
CA LEU A 16 29.85 44.45 53.80
C LEU A 16 31.08 43.66 53.33
N LYS A 17 31.73 42.99 54.29
CA LYS A 17 32.81 42.03 54.04
C LYS A 17 32.38 40.67 54.57
N PRO A 18 32.35 39.62 53.75
CA PRO A 18 32.04 38.28 54.22
C PRO A 18 33.09 37.81 55.24
N THR A 19 32.66 37.02 56.22
CA THR A 19 33.56 36.26 57.07
C THR A 19 34.27 35.18 56.24
N GLN A 20 35.37 34.62 56.76
CA GLN A 20 36.06 33.50 56.10
C GLN A 20 35.10 32.33 55.81
N ALA A 21 34.24 31.99 56.76
CA ALA A 21 33.26 30.92 56.60
C ALA A 21 32.25 31.22 55.48
N GLN A 22 31.75 32.45 55.41
CA GLN A 22 30.85 32.90 54.34
C GLN A 22 31.53 32.88 52.96
N PHE A 23 32.78 33.34 52.90
CA PHE A 23 33.56 33.31 51.68
C PHE A 23 33.80 31.86 51.19
N TRP A 24 34.20 30.95 52.08
CA TRP A 24 34.37 29.54 51.75
C TRP A 24 33.07 28.86 51.33
N ALA A 25 31.96 29.16 52.02
CA ALA A 25 30.65 28.62 51.68
C ALA A 25 30.19 29.05 50.28
N SER A 26 30.62 30.23 49.82
CA SER A 26 30.34 30.71 48.46
C SER A 26 30.93 29.77 47.41
N TRP A 27 32.22 29.45 47.52
CA TRP A 27 32.90 28.56 46.57
C TRP A 27 32.41 27.11 46.64
N GLN A 28 32.13 26.60 47.84
CA GLN A 28 31.62 25.24 48.03
C GLN A 28 30.16 25.04 47.58
N SER A 29 29.46 26.11 47.18
CA SER A 29 28.08 26.02 46.70
C SER A 29 27.97 25.80 45.19
N PHE A 30 29.09 25.89 44.46
CA PHE A 30 29.16 25.66 43.02
C PHE A 30 29.97 24.41 42.72
N TRP A 31 29.62 23.72 41.63
CA TRP A 31 30.43 22.63 41.09
C TRP A 31 31.70 23.18 40.43
N HIS A 32 32.84 22.56 40.73
CA HIS A 32 34.12 22.87 40.10
C HIS A 32 34.33 22.04 38.82
N LYS A 33 35.22 22.49 37.93
CA LYS A 33 35.40 21.87 36.59
C LYS A 33 35.85 20.41 36.63
N ASP A 34 36.56 20.04 37.69
CA ASP A 34 37.11 18.69 37.87
C ASP A 34 36.17 17.79 38.69
N GLU A 35 34.99 18.28 39.08
CA GLU A 35 34.01 17.52 39.85
C GLU A 35 33.00 16.83 38.94
N GLN A 36 32.61 15.61 39.34
CA GLN A 36 31.52 14.90 38.69
C GLN A 36 30.18 15.41 39.22
N ILE A 37 29.27 15.76 38.31
CA ILE A 37 27.90 16.15 38.66
C ILE A 37 27.06 14.87 38.83
N PRO A 38 26.50 14.59 40.02
CA PRO A 38 25.63 13.45 40.22
C PRO A 38 24.34 13.58 39.40
N GLN A 39 23.91 12.48 38.79
CA GLN A 39 22.64 12.43 38.04
C GLN A 39 21.43 12.83 38.88
N SER A 40 21.45 12.52 40.19
CA SER A 40 20.39 12.92 41.14
C SER A 40 20.27 14.44 41.34
N SER A 41 21.30 15.22 40.97
CA SER A 41 21.28 16.68 41.01
C SER A 41 20.71 17.31 39.73
N ILE A 42 20.38 16.53 38.71
CA ILE A 42 19.83 17.01 37.44
C ILE A 42 18.31 16.84 37.44
N ALA A 43 17.58 17.96 37.45
CA ALA A 43 16.13 17.97 37.43
C ALA A 43 15.59 17.22 36.20
N ASN A 44 14.58 16.37 36.41
CA ASN A 44 13.87 15.61 35.37
C ASN A 44 14.73 14.63 34.54
N LEU A 45 15.98 14.35 34.94
CA LEU A 45 16.84 13.42 34.19
C LEU A 45 16.22 12.02 34.08
N SER A 46 15.83 11.43 35.22
CA SER A 46 15.21 10.09 35.26
C SER A 46 13.92 10.05 34.43
N THR A 47 13.04 11.05 34.59
CA THR A 47 11.81 11.17 33.80
C THR A 47 12.08 11.24 32.30
N THR A 48 13.10 12.00 31.88
CA THR A 48 13.47 12.14 30.46
C THR A 48 14.01 10.83 29.88
N LEU A 49 14.83 10.10 30.64
CA LEU A 49 15.36 8.79 30.22
C LEU A 49 14.26 7.74 30.14
N ASN A 50 13.37 7.67 31.14
CA ASN A 50 12.25 6.72 31.17
C ASN A 50 11.23 6.94 30.04
N ALA A 51 11.22 8.11 29.39
CA ALA A 51 10.38 8.38 28.22
C ALA A 51 10.97 7.83 26.90
N LYS A 52 12.17 7.23 26.94
CA LYS A 52 12.83 6.59 25.81
C LYS A 52 12.69 5.07 25.90
N ALA A 53 12.74 4.41 24.74
CA ALA A 53 12.88 2.96 24.70
C ALA A 53 14.31 2.57 25.10
N GLU A 54 14.43 1.50 25.88
CA GLU A 54 15.75 0.94 26.22
C GLU A 54 16.43 0.37 24.98
N LYS A 55 17.75 0.45 24.93
CA LYS A 55 18.52 -0.03 23.76
C LYS A 55 18.23 -1.50 23.47
N SER A 56 18.19 -2.34 24.50
CA SER A 56 17.92 -3.77 24.36
C SER A 56 16.51 -4.05 23.80
N GLN A 57 15.51 -3.29 24.21
CA GLN A 57 14.14 -3.40 23.68
C GLN A 57 14.08 -3.00 22.21
N PHE A 58 14.76 -1.91 21.85
CA PHE A 58 14.85 -1.44 20.48
C PHE A 58 15.58 -2.43 19.57
N ASP A 59 16.73 -2.95 20.00
CA ASP A 59 17.50 -3.94 19.27
C ASP A 59 16.69 -5.24 19.06
N ALA A 60 15.98 -5.69 20.10
CA ALA A 60 15.11 -6.87 20.02
C ALA A 60 13.96 -6.66 19.02
N HIS A 61 13.33 -5.48 19.05
CA HIS A 61 12.27 -5.13 18.09
C HIS A 61 12.77 -5.06 16.65
N ILE A 62 14.00 -4.55 16.40
CA ILE A 62 14.58 -4.51 15.04
C ILE A 62 14.83 -5.91 14.50
N GLY A 63 15.30 -6.84 15.33
CA GLY A 63 15.60 -8.22 14.92
C GLY A 63 14.36 -9.11 14.77
N ASP A 64 13.21 -8.68 15.28
CA ASP A 64 11.98 -9.45 15.26
C ASP A 64 11.20 -9.25 13.95
N ALA A 65 11.31 -10.25 13.07
CA ALA A 65 10.60 -10.29 11.79
C ALA A 65 9.07 -10.28 11.93
N LEU A 66 8.53 -10.62 13.11
CA LEU A 66 7.10 -10.69 13.40
C LEU A 66 6.60 -9.55 14.29
N ALA A 67 7.43 -8.56 14.63
CA ALA A 67 7.05 -7.46 15.53
C ALA A 67 5.80 -6.68 15.08
N HIS A 68 5.45 -6.75 13.80
CA HIS A 68 4.31 -6.05 13.19
C HIS A 68 3.29 -7.01 12.55
N GLU A 69 3.37 -8.32 12.81
CA GLU A 69 2.57 -9.34 12.13
C GLU A 69 1.05 -9.07 12.24
N ASN A 70 0.57 -8.68 13.42
CA ASN A 70 -0.84 -8.37 13.64
C ASN A 70 -1.32 -7.16 12.83
N LEU A 71 -0.48 -6.13 12.65
CA LEU A 71 -0.81 -4.97 11.83
C LEU A 71 -0.91 -5.35 10.35
N PHE A 72 -0.06 -6.27 9.89
CA PHE A 72 -0.12 -6.78 8.52
C PHE A 72 -1.36 -7.65 8.30
N LYS A 73 -1.70 -8.51 9.26
CA LYS A 73 -2.96 -9.28 9.23
C LYS A 73 -4.20 -8.39 9.19
N ALA A 74 -4.18 -7.25 9.87
CA ALA A 74 -5.30 -6.30 9.86
C ALA A 74 -5.42 -5.47 8.57
N LYS A 75 -4.32 -5.24 7.84
CA LYS A 75 -4.33 -4.54 6.55
C LYS A 75 -4.66 -5.43 5.37
N LEU A 76 -4.46 -6.74 5.52
CA LEU A 76 -4.87 -7.72 4.55
C LEU A 76 -6.34 -8.05 4.85
N ASP A 77 -7.27 -7.75 3.94
CA ASP A 77 -8.59 -8.39 3.99
C ASP A 77 -8.45 -9.83 3.50
N LYS A 78 -7.69 -10.60 4.29
CA LYS A 78 -7.31 -11.98 4.00
C LYS A 78 -8.57 -12.83 3.87
N THR A 79 -9.56 -12.53 4.70
CA THR A 79 -10.90 -13.10 4.67
C THR A 79 -11.55 -12.93 3.30
N LEU A 80 -11.64 -11.71 2.77
CA LEU A 80 -12.30 -11.46 1.50
C LEU A 80 -11.54 -12.09 0.31
N PHE A 81 -10.20 -12.14 0.36
CA PHE A 81 -9.40 -12.83 -0.66
C PHE A 81 -9.53 -14.36 -0.59
N GLU A 82 -9.50 -14.96 0.60
CA GLU A 82 -9.65 -16.41 0.79
C GLU A 82 -11.06 -16.88 0.43
N GLU A 83 -12.09 -16.09 0.77
CA GLU A 83 -13.47 -16.31 0.35
C GLU A 83 -13.59 -16.25 -1.17
N HIS A 84 -12.98 -15.26 -1.84
CA HIS A 84 -12.99 -15.17 -3.30
C HIS A 84 -12.26 -16.33 -4.02
N ILE A 85 -11.15 -16.84 -3.46
CA ILE A 85 -10.45 -18.00 -4.06
C ILE A 85 -11.26 -19.29 -3.95
N THR A 86 -12.01 -19.44 -2.85
CA THR A 86 -12.76 -20.67 -2.56
C THR A 86 -14.18 -20.63 -3.09
N ASP A 87 -14.70 -19.46 -3.43
CA ASP A 87 -16.02 -19.28 -4.02
C ASP A 87 -16.04 -19.75 -5.49
N PRO A 88 -16.72 -20.88 -5.81
CA PRO A 88 -16.87 -21.35 -7.19
C PRO A 88 -17.64 -20.38 -8.08
N ASN A 89 -18.35 -19.43 -7.47
CA ASN A 89 -19.18 -18.42 -8.10
C ASN A 89 -18.55 -17.01 -8.07
N ALA A 90 -17.30 -16.86 -7.61
CA ALA A 90 -16.59 -15.58 -7.53
C ALA A 90 -16.57 -14.80 -8.85
N HIS A 91 -16.72 -15.51 -9.97
CA HIS A 91 -16.74 -14.96 -11.32
C HIS A 91 -18.01 -15.39 -12.09
N ALA A 92 -19.13 -15.62 -11.41
CA ALA A 92 -20.38 -16.07 -12.04
C ALA A 92 -20.82 -15.15 -13.20
N GLU A 93 -20.59 -13.85 -13.08
CA GLU A 93 -20.94 -12.86 -14.12
C GLU A 93 -19.97 -12.84 -15.31
N LEU A 94 -18.79 -13.44 -15.19
CA LEU A 94 -17.84 -13.57 -16.31
C LEU A 94 -18.39 -14.55 -17.37
N PHE A 95 -19.13 -15.58 -16.94
CA PHE A 95 -19.85 -16.53 -17.80
C PHE A 95 -21.26 -16.07 -18.18
N GLY A 96 -21.88 -15.18 -17.39
CA GLY A 96 -23.15 -14.52 -17.76
C GLY A 96 -23.07 -13.63 -19.01
N LYS A 97 -21.84 -13.33 -19.46
CA LYS A 97 -21.55 -12.67 -20.75
C LYS A 97 -21.22 -13.64 -21.88
N MET A 98 -21.44 -14.95 -21.72
CA MET A 98 -21.52 -15.85 -22.87
C MET A 98 -22.73 -15.42 -23.70
N GLY A 99 -22.50 -14.52 -24.65
CA GLY A 99 -23.53 -14.01 -25.53
C GLY A 99 -24.09 -15.16 -26.35
N PHE A 100 -25.32 -15.58 -26.05
CA PHE A 100 -26.10 -16.37 -26.98
C PHE A 100 -26.22 -15.56 -28.27
N VAL A 101 -25.72 -16.09 -29.38
CA VAL A 101 -25.90 -15.46 -30.70
C VAL A 101 -27.25 -15.96 -31.24
N PRO A 102 -28.26 -15.09 -31.41
CA PRO A 102 -29.54 -15.46 -32.00
C PRO A 102 -29.39 -16.11 -33.36
N THR A 103 -30.33 -16.99 -33.72
CA THR A 103 -30.43 -17.56 -35.08
C THR A 103 -30.42 -16.45 -36.14
N GLY A 104 -29.59 -16.61 -37.17
CA GLY A 104 -29.41 -15.60 -38.23
C GLY A 104 -28.41 -14.49 -37.88
N LYS A 105 -27.75 -14.56 -36.72
CA LYS A 105 -26.58 -13.71 -36.40
C LYS A 105 -25.29 -14.54 -36.41
N LEU A 106 -24.18 -13.88 -36.71
CA LEU A 106 -22.86 -14.49 -36.84
C LEU A 106 -21.88 -13.84 -35.86
N PHE A 107 -20.92 -14.60 -35.36
CA PHE A 107 -19.69 -14.03 -34.80
C PHE A 107 -18.82 -13.54 -35.96
N VAL A 108 -18.40 -12.29 -35.92
CA VAL A 108 -17.60 -11.67 -36.98
C VAL A 108 -16.22 -11.32 -36.45
N PHE A 109 -15.18 -11.79 -37.13
CA PHE A 109 -13.78 -11.48 -36.89
C PHE A 109 -13.25 -10.65 -38.04
N LYS A 110 -12.76 -9.45 -37.74
CA LYS A 110 -12.34 -8.47 -38.73
C LYS A 110 -11.08 -8.88 -39.46
N HIS A 111 -11.12 -8.81 -40.79
CA HIS A 111 -9.90 -8.92 -41.57
C HIS A 111 -9.05 -7.64 -41.38
N PRO A 112 -7.76 -7.75 -41.02
CA PRO A 112 -6.92 -6.58 -40.72
C PRO A 112 -6.79 -5.62 -41.92
N ASP A 113 -6.86 -6.15 -43.14
CA ASP A 113 -6.72 -5.38 -44.37
C ASP A 113 -8.03 -4.72 -44.86
N ASN A 114 -9.14 -4.85 -44.13
CA ASN A 114 -10.40 -4.20 -44.50
C ASN A 114 -10.38 -2.71 -44.18
N SER A 115 -11.32 -1.94 -44.75
CA SER A 115 -11.33 -0.48 -44.60
C SER A 115 -11.73 -0.04 -43.19
N ASN A 116 -12.49 -0.87 -42.45
CA ASN A 116 -13.01 -0.55 -41.12
C ASN A 116 -12.71 -1.64 -40.08
N PRO A 117 -11.45 -1.99 -39.83
CA PRO A 117 -11.07 -3.16 -39.03
C PRO A 117 -11.39 -3.02 -37.53
N ALA A 118 -11.64 -1.79 -37.05
CA ALA A 118 -12.04 -1.52 -35.66
C ALA A 118 -13.56 -1.37 -35.47
N SER A 119 -14.35 -1.38 -36.54
CA SER A 119 -15.80 -1.18 -36.45
C SER A 119 -16.52 -2.50 -36.19
N ALA A 120 -17.24 -2.59 -35.07
CA ALA A 120 -18.06 -3.77 -34.77
C ALA A 120 -19.36 -3.86 -35.59
N TYR A 121 -19.71 -2.83 -36.38
CA TYR A 121 -21.05 -2.66 -36.96
C TYR A 121 -21.12 -2.81 -38.48
N VAL A 122 -19.98 -2.91 -39.17
CA VAL A 122 -19.92 -2.89 -40.64
C VAL A 122 -19.31 -4.20 -41.12
N LEU A 123 -20.08 -5.17 -41.62
CA LEU A 123 -19.53 -6.40 -42.20
C LEU A 123 -18.90 -6.11 -43.58
N GLU A 124 -17.69 -6.58 -43.81
CA GLU A 124 -16.93 -6.35 -45.06
C GLU A 124 -16.49 -7.69 -45.66
N VAL A 125 -16.34 -7.73 -47.00
CA VAL A 125 -15.80 -8.90 -47.70
C VAL A 125 -14.45 -9.28 -47.08
N LYS A 126 -14.16 -10.58 -46.96
CA LYS A 126 -13.01 -11.18 -46.24
C LYS A 126 -13.10 -11.25 -44.72
N ASP A 127 -14.09 -10.62 -44.08
CA ASP A 127 -14.29 -10.85 -42.64
C ASP A 127 -14.61 -12.33 -42.40
N MET A 128 -13.98 -12.93 -41.39
CA MET A 128 -14.24 -14.31 -41.01
C MET A 128 -15.49 -14.37 -40.14
N VAL A 129 -16.38 -15.30 -40.46
CA VAL A 129 -17.64 -15.49 -39.74
C VAL A 129 -17.75 -16.90 -39.16
N ILE A 130 -18.43 -17.02 -38.03
CA ILE A 130 -18.76 -18.30 -37.38
C ILE A 130 -20.23 -18.26 -36.95
N GLY A 131 -21.02 -19.21 -37.40
CA GLY A 131 -22.44 -19.31 -37.01
C GLY A 131 -23.29 -20.19 -37.92
N TYR A 132 -24.60 -20.18 -37.72
CA TYR A 132 -25.56 -20.90 -38.56
C TYR A 132 -26.02 -20.03 -39.75
N VAL A 133 -25.95 -20.60 -40.95
CA VAL A 133 -26.51 -20.03 -42.19
C VAL A 133 -27.23 -21.16 -42.93
N ASP A 134 -28.47 -20.93 -43.35
CA ASP A 134 -29.33 -21.94 -43.99
C ASP A 134 -29.31 -23.33 -43.31
N ALA A 135 -29.57 -23.33 -42.00
CA ALA A 135 -29.52 -24.50 -41.10
C ALA A 135 -28.18 -25.24 -40.99
N SER A 136 -27.13 -24.79 -41.68
CA SER A 136 -25.79 -25.36 -41.62
C SER A 136 -24.90 -24.52 -40.71
N TRP A 137 -24.16 -25.17 -39.80
CA TRP A 137 -23.08 -24.48 -39.08
C TRP A 137 -21.95 -24.19 -40.07
N ILE A 138 -21.35 -23.02 -39.99
CA ILE A 138 -20.43 -22.48 -40.98
C ILE A 138 -19.25 -21.80 -40.27
N THR A 139 -18.06 -21.97 -40.83
CA THR A 139 -16.88 -21.13 -40.57
C THR A 139 -16.27 -20.78 -41.92
N GLY A 140 -16.16 -19.50 -42.23
CA GLY A 140 -15.79 -19.07 -43.58
C GLY A 140 -15.57 -17.57 -43.71
N ASN A 141 -15.12 -17.12 -44.86
CA ASN A 141 -15.00 -15.69 -45.15
C ASN A 141 -16.27 -15.18 -45.83
N TYR A 142 -16.70 -13.97 -45.48
CA TYR A 142 -17.79 -13.31 -46.20
C TYR A 142 -17.34 -12.87 -47.60
N LEU A 143 -18.10 -13.27 -48.63
CA LEU A 143 -17.86 -12.93 -50.04
C LEU A 143 -18.65 -11.70 -50.50
N GLY A 144 -19.57 -11.19 -49.67
CA GLY A 144 -20.55 -10.19 -50.08
C GLY A 144 -21.89 -10.84 -50.44
N GLY A 145 -22.99 -10.14 -50.22
CA GLY A 145 -24.34 -10.64 -50.50
C GLY A 145 -25.20 -10.84 -49.25
N ASP A 146 -26.26 -11.64 -49.37
CA ASP A 146 -27.21 -11.91 -48.29
C ASP A 146 -26.60 -12.87 -47.26
N ILE A 147 -26.44 -12.40 -46.02
CA ILE A 147 -25.84 -13.15 -44.91
C ILE A 147 -26.66 -14.37 -44.46
N THR A 148 -27.89 -14.51 -44.96
CA THR A 148 -28.73 -15.68 -44.71
C THR A 148 -28.51 -16.81 -45.71
N GLN A 149 -27.79 -16.55 -46.80
CA GLN A 149 -27.52 -17.50 -47.88
C GLN A 149 -26.08 -18.00 -47.80
N ILE A 150 -25.91 -19.33 -47.89
CA ILE A 150 -24.58 -19.95 -47.81
C ILE A 150 -23.64 -19.50 -48.94
N GLU A 151 -24.20 -19.13 -50.10
CA GLU A 151 -23.46 -18.65 -51.28
C GLU A 151 -22.69 -17.35 -51.03
N SER A 152 -23.07 -16.58 -50.01
CA SER A 152 -22.37 -15.36 -49.61
C SER A 152 -21.09 -15.63 -48.83
N PHE A 153 -20.69 -16.89 -48.67
CA PHE A 153 -19.55 -17.30 -47.86
C PHE A 153 -18.65 -18.31 -48.56
N ASP A 154 -17.35 -18.09 -48.44
CA ASP A 154 -16.33 -19.11 -48.75
C ASP A 154 -16.17 -19.99 -47.52
N VAL A 155 -16.94 -21.09 -47.49
CA VAL A 155 -17.04 -21.98 -46.34
C VAL A 155 -15.83 -22.91 -46.30
N TYR A 156 -15.09 -22.87 -45.20
CA TYR A 156 -14.03 -23.83 -44.95
C TYR A 156 -14.64 -25.19 -44.58
N THR A 157 -14.14 -26.26 -45.19
CA THR A 157 -14.67 -27.61 -45.00
C THR A 157 -14.69 -28.00 -43.52
N ILE A 158 -15.87 -28.38 -43.03
CA ILE A 158 -16.11 -28.96 -41.72
C ILE A 158 -15.76 -30.45 -41.82
N ILE A 159 -14.90 -30.95 -40.93
CA ILE A 159 -14.74 -32.40 -40.71
C ILE A 159 -15.91 -32.89 -39.86
#